data_AF-A0A2D9C5L9-F1
#
_entry.id   AF-A0A2D9C5L9-F1
#
_cell.length_a   1.000
_cell.length_b   1.000
_cell.length_c   1.000
_cell.angle_alpha   90.00
_cell.angle_beta   90.00
_cell.angle_gamma   90.00
#
_symmetry.space_group_name_H-M   'P 1'
#
loop_
_entity.id
_entity.type
_entity.pdbx_description
1 polymer ?
#
loop_
_entity_poly.entity_id
_entity_poly.type
_entity_poly.pdbx_seq_one_letter_code
_entity_poly.pdbx_strand_id
1 'polypeptide(L)'
;MKNKGAGKFVKELYDKFNDTGIERIAHYADLKGYTVVDKEEDYKVDIIAHKGGKERRVEVEMLNKKFTCAKDFEYDNVSFLGRKEKFAKDGAFWYILLSHHSDHFIACYSSFIYQEKYKKEIFINSPYRKGMDTFYRVPKEYCYFIDMSN
;
A
#
# COMPACT_ATOMS: atom_id res chain seq x y z
N MET A 1 2.63 -26.57 5.62
CA MET A 1 2.27 -25.57 4.60
C MET A 1 3.35 -25.54 3.52
N LYS A 2 3.00 -25.60 2.22
CA LYS A 2 3.98 -25.54 1.13
C LYS A 2 4.61 -24.15 1.06
N ASN A 3 5.92 -24.09 1.19
CA ASN A 3 6.71 -22.86 1.12
C ASN A 3 6.53 -22.24 -0.29
N LYS A 4 5.94 -21.05 -0.37
CA LYS A 4 5.75 -20.33 -1.64
C LYS A 4 6.93 -19.37 -1.84
N GLY A 5 7.37 -19.18 -3.10
CA GLY A 5 8.41 -18.20 -3.42
C GLY A 5 8.03 -16.79 -2.93
N ALA A 6 9.00 -15.96 -2.57
CA ALA A 6 8.77 -14.69 -1.88
C ALA A 6 7.76 -13.75 -2.57
N GLY A 7 7.73 -13.73 -3.90
CA GLY A 7 6.76 -12.94 -4.69
C GLY A 7 5.40 -13.60 -4.94
N LYS A 8 5.13 -14.82 -4.44
CA LYS A 8 3.88 -15.54 -4.71
C LYS A 8 2.74 -15.07 -3.81
N PHE A 9 1.57 -14.91 -4.42
CA PHE A 9 0.31 -14.57 -3.74
C PHE A 9 -0.07 -15.61 -2.66
N VAL A 10 -0.50 -15.10 -1.50
CA VAL A 10 -0.97 -15.90 -0.35
C VAL A 10 -2.40 -15.48 -0.04
N LYS A 11 -3.36 -16.21 -0.63
CA LYS A 11 -4.80 -15.93 -0.55
C LYS A 11 -5.32 -15.76 0.89
N GLU A 12 -4.92 -16.66 1.80
CA GLU A 12 -5.34 -16.60 3.22
C GLU A 12 -5.00 -15.27 3.94
N LEU A 13 -3.85 -14.66 3.64
CA LEU A 13 -3.47 -13.37 4.21
C LEU A 13 -4.12 -12.20 3.49
N TYR A 14 -4.39 -12.36 2.20
CA TYR A 14 -5.10 -11.39 1.40
C TYR A 14 -6.56 -11.29 1.86
N ASP A 15 -7.30 -12.40 1.84
CA ASP A 15 -8.72 -12.45 2.27
C ASP A 15 -8.92 -11.94 3.71
N LYS A 16 -7.92 -12.11 4.58
CA LYS A 16 -8.04 -11.73 6.00
C LYS A 16 -7.92 -10.22 6.26
N PHE A 17 -7.20 -9.49 5.41
CA PHE A 17 -6.77 -8.12 5.73
C PHE A 17 -7.01 -7.12 4.61
N ASN A 18 -7.14 -7.59 3.36
CA ASN A 18 -7.24 -6.71 2.20
C ASN A 18 -8.58 -5.97 2.21
N ASP A 19 -9.69 -6.70 2.38
CA ASP A 19 -11.04 -6.14 2.29
C ASP A 19 -11.27 -5.07 3.37
N THR A 20 -10.89 -5.35 4.62
CA THR A 20 -11.00 -4.36 5.72
C THR A 20 -10.18 -3.09 5.46
N GLY A 21 -9.00 -3.23 4.85
CA GLY A 21 -8.16 -2.08 4.52
C GLY A 21 -8.79 -1.22 3.42
N ILE A 22 -9.26 -1.88 2.35
CA ILE A 22 -9.92 -1.25 1.21
C ILE A 22 -11.19 -0.52 1.66
N GLU A 23 -12.06 -1.18 2.42
CA GLU A 23 -13.31 -0.60 2.93
C GLU A 23 -13.05 0.66 3.75
N ARG A 24 -12.06 0.64 4.66
CA ARG A 24 -11.71 1.81 5.49
C ARG A 24 -11.22 2.98 4.65
N ILE A 25 -10.36 2.72 3.67
CA ILE A 25 -9.83 3.77 2.79
C ILE A 25 -10.91 4.30 1.83
N ALA A 26 -11.76 3.43 1.29
CA ALA A 26 -12.88 3.81 0.44
C ALA A 26 -13.88 4.69 1.21
N HIS A 27 -14.26 4.30 2.42
CA HIS A 27 -15.11 5.10 3.29
C HIS A 27 -14.48 6.45 3.65
N TYR A 28 -13.18 6.47 3.99
CA TYR A 28 -12.47 7.73 4.23
C TYR A 28 -12.45 8.63 2.97
N ALA A 29 -12.25 8.05 1.78
CA ALA A 29 -12.31 8.80 0.53
C ALA A 29 -13.70 9.41 0.31
N ASP A 30 -14.77 8.65 0.55
CA ASP A 30 -16.15 9.13 0.46
C ASP A 30 -16.43 10.30 1.43
N LEU A 31 -16.01 10.17 2.69
CA LEU A 31 -16.09 11.26 3.69
C LEU A 31 -15.31 12.52 3.25
N LYS A 32 -14.23 12.36 2.49
CA LYS A 32 -13.49 13.48 1.90
C LYS A 32 -14.10 13.97 0.59
N GLY A 33 -15.28 13.52 0.21
CA GLY A 33 -16.03 13.96 -0.96
C GLY A 33 -15.50 13.41 -2.28
N TYR A 34 -14.87 12.22 -2.25
CA TYR A 34 -14.55 11.47 -3.45
C TYR A 34 -15.70 10.50 -3.77
N THR A 35 -16.05 10.37 -5.05
CA THR A 35 -16.91 9.29 -5.51
C THR A 35 -16.06 8.06 -5.77
N VAL A 36 -16.21 7.02 -4.94
CA VAL A 36 -15.54 5.73 -5.14
C VAL A 36 -16.30 4.92 -6.20
N VAL A 37 -15.56 4.35 -7.16
CA VAL A 37 -16.13 3.50 -8.21
C VAL A 37 -16.41 2.12 -7.63
N ASP A 38 -17.64 1.65 -7.77
CA ASP A 38 -17.98 0.25 -7.53
C ASP A 38 -17.41 -0.61 -8.67
N LYS A 39 -16.55 -1.56 -8.32
CA LYS A 39 -15.92 -2.47 -9.29
C LYS A 39 -15.70 -3.85 -8.68
N GLU A 40 -15.73 -4.86 -9.53
CA GLU A 40 -15.28 -6.20 -9.17
C GLU A 40 -13.74 -6.29 -9.12
N GLU A 41 -13.21 -7.25 -8.36
CA GLU A 41 -11.76 -7.52 -8.29
C GLU A 41 -11.22 -7.89 -9.67
N ASP A 42 -10.34 -7.03 -10.21
CA ASP A 42 -9.78 -7.12 -11.55
C ASP A 42 -8.25 -7.32 -11.54
N TYR A 43 -7.67 -7.62 -10.38
CA TYR A 43 -6.24 -7.76 -10.13
C TYR A 43 -5.42 -6.51 -10.48
N LYS A 44 -6.05 -5.34 -10.54
CA LYS A 44 -5.40 -4.02 -10.68
C LYS A 44 -5.25 -3.37 -9.29
N VAL A 45 -5.21 -2.03 -9.27
CA VAL A 45 -5.24 -1.25 -8.02
C VAL A 45 -6.57 -1.46 -7.31
N ASP A 46 -6.55 -1.45 -5.98
CA ASP A 46 -7.74 -1.77 -5.19
C ASP A 46 -8.89 -0.77 -5.36
N ILE A 47 -8.59 0.55 -5.36
CA ILE A 47 -9.61 1.61 -5.38
C ILE A 47 -9.39 2.56 -6.56
N ILE A 48 -10.50 2.92 -7.22
CA ILE A 48 -10.59 4.05 -8.15
C ILE A 48 -11.59 5.04 -7.57
N ALA A 49 -11.20 6.31 -7.46
CA ALA A 49 -12.04 7.35 -6.90
C ALA A 49 -11.93 8.66 -7.67
N HIS A 50 -13.02 9.43 -7.77
CA HIS A 50 -13.09 10.67 -8.52
C HIS A 50 -13.41 11.87 -7.62
N LYS A 51 -12.72 13.00 -7.84
CA LYS A 51 -13.08 14.28 -7.23
C LYS A 51 -12.69 15.44 -8.13
N GLY A 52 -13.62 16.34 -8.39
CA GLY A 52 -13.39 17.51 -9.25
C GLY A 52 -12.87 17.14 -10.64
N GLY A 53 -13.44 16.09 -11.25
CA GLY A 53 -13.05 15.59 -12.58
C GLY A 53 -11.69 14.88 -12.63
N LYS A 54 -11.01 14.67 -11.49
CA LYS A 54 -9.73 13.94 -11.42
C LYS A 54 -9.93 12.56 -10.85
N GLU A 55 -9.38 11.56 -11.52
CA GLU A 55 -9.26 10.20 -11.03
C GLU A 55 -8.08 10.05 -10.04
N ARG A 56 -8.28 9.18 -9.06
CA ARG A 56 -7.28 8.70 -8.11
C ARG A 56 -7.31 7.18 -8.12
N ARG A 57 -6.17 6.60 -8.49
CA ARG A 57 -5.89 5.17 -8.43
C ARG A 57 -5.14 4.89 -7.14
N VAL A 58 -5.59 3.91 -6.36
CA VAL A 58 -5.08 3.67 -5.01
C VAL A 58 -4.90 2.18 -4.79
N GLU A 59 -3.71 1.80 -4.35
CA GLU A 59 -3.34 0.48 -3.85
C GLU A 59 -3.27 0.55 -2.33
N VAL A 60 -3.90 -0.39 -1.63
CA VAL A 60 -3.97 -0.46 -0.18
C VAL A 60 -3.30 -1.74 0.30
N GLU A 61 -2.37 -1.62 1.25
CA GLU A 61 -1.90 -2.75 2.04
C GLU A 61 -1.96 -2.41 3.53
N MET A 62 -2.23 -3.43 4.34
CA MET A 62 -2.21 -3.27 5.79
C MET A 62 -0.79 -3.45 6.33
N LEU A 63 -0.39 -2.54 7.23
CA LEU A 63 0.89 -2.52 7.91
C LEU A 63 0.71 -2.84 9.39
N ASN A 64 1.36 -3.91 9.86
CA ASN A 64 1.32 -4.34 11.26
C ASN A 64 2.25 -3.50 12.15
N LYS A 65 2.05 -2.18 12.15
CA LYS A 65 2.79 -1.21 12.95
C LYS A 65 1.88 -0.11 13.43
N LYS A 66 2.11 0.36 14.65
CA LYS A 66 1.49 1.56 15.20
C LYS A 66 2.34 2.77 14.82
N PHE A 67 1.69 3.81 14.31
CA PHE A 67 2.28 5.12 14.04
C PHE A 67 1.17 6.15 13.98
N THR A 68 1.51 7.40 14.20
CA THR A 68 0.61 8.55 14.05
C THR A 68 1.19 9.61 13.13
N CYS A 69 2.51 9.66 12.97
CA CYS A 69 3.19 10.60 12.09
C CYS A 69 4.58 10.08 11.68
N ALA A 70 5.29 10.84 10.85
CA ALA A 70 6.66 10.49 10.48
C ALA A 70 7.62 10.45 11.70
N LYS A 71 7.35 11.23 12.75
CA LYS A 71 8.24 11.32 13.92
C LYS A 71 8.21 10.05 14.77
N ASP A 72 7.05 9.42 14.94
CA ASP A 72 6.90 8.19 15.74
C ASP A 72 7.02 6.90 14.93
N PHE A 73 7.12 7.01 13.60
CA PHE A 73 7.44 5.87 12.75
C PHE A 73 8.88 5.38 12.98
N GLU A 74 8.99 4.12 13.42
CA GLU A 74 10.21 3.45 13.92
C GLU A 74 11.40 3.46 12.95
N TYR A 75 11.16 3.58 11.63
CA TYR A 75 12.21 3.48 10.62
C TYR A 75 12.43 4.79 9.88
N ASP A 76 13.63 4.98 9.36
CA ASP A 76 13.95 6.12 8.49
C ASP A 76 13.35 5.99 7.09
N ASN A 77 12.95 4.77 6.71
CA ASN A 77 12.40 4.49 5.38
C ASN A 77 11.08 3.71 5.47
N VAL A 78 10.17 4.03 4.58
CA VAL A 78 8.95 3.26 4.31
C VAL A 78 9.26 2.26 3.19
N SER A 79 8.92 0.99 3.40
CA SER A 79 9.18 -0.08 2.44
C SER A 79 7.92 -0.41 1.63
N PHE A 80 8.01 -0.26 0.32
CA PHE A 80 6.95 -0.60 -0.64
C PHE A 80 7.34 -1.83 -1.46
N LEU A 81 6.38 -2.65 -1.84
CA LEU A 81 6.64 -3.89 -2.56
C LEU A 81 6.84 -3.65 -4.05
N GLY A 82 7.92 -4.21 -4.60
CA GLY A 82 8.27 -4.05 -6.01
C GLY A 82 7.25 -4.70 -6.96
N ARG A 83 6.60 -5.79 -6.56
CA ARG A 83 5.57 -6.46 -7.38
C ARG A 83 4.38 -5.57 -7.76
N LYS A 84 4.15 -4.48 -7.03
CA LYS A 84 3.06 -3.52 -7.26
C LYS A 84 3.42 -2.47 -8.33
N GLU A 85 4.68 -2.38 -8.73
CA GLU A 85 5.17 -1.50 -9.81
C GLU A 85 4.42 -1.73 -11.12
N LYS A 86 3.98 -2.96 -11.38
CA LYS A 86 3.19 -3.30 -12.57
C LYS A 86 1.93 -2.43 -12.74
N PHE A 87 1.35 -1.91 -11.66
CA PHE A 87 0.18 -1.04 -11.71
C PHE A 87 0.49 0.36 -12.22
N ALA A 88 1.75 0.78 -12.20
CA ALA A 88 2.19 2.04 -12.78
C ALA A 88 2.05 2.07 -14.31
N LYS A 89 1.94 0.91 -14.97
CA LYS A 89 1.75 0.79 -16.42
C LYS A 89 0.43 1.39 -16.91
N ASP A 90 -0.61 1.32 -16.08
CA ASP A 90 -1.93 1.90 -16.37
C ASP A 90 -2.03 3.37 -15.89
N GLY A 91 -0.90 3.98 -15.48
CA GLY A 91 -0.82 5.32 -14.89
C GLY A 91 -0.28 5.31 -13.45
N ALA A 92 0.06 6.48 -12.92
CA ALA A 92 0.55 6.58 -11.55
C ALA A 92 -0.59 6.47 -10.52
N PHE A 93 -0.28 5.89 -9.36
CA PHE A 93 -1.23 5.56 -8.31
C PHE A 93 -0.67 5.91 -6.93
N TRP A 94 -1.54 6.02 -5.93
CA TRP A 94 -1.17 6.16 -4.54
C TRP A 94 -1.04 4.79 -3.89
N TYR A 95 0.09 4.53 -3.25
CA TYR A 95 0.28 3.33 -2.45
C TYR A 95 0.11 3.68 -0.98
N ILE A 96 -0.94 3.12 -0.38
CA ILE A 96 -1.34 3.33 1.00
C ILE A 96 -0.92 2.13 1.86
N LEU A 97 -0.23 2.43 2.97
CA LEU A 97 0.06 1.48 4.04
C LEU A 97 -0.76 1.87 5.28
N LEU A 98 -1.85 1.15 5.54
CA LEU A 98 -2.78 1.43 6.63
C LEU A 98 -2.39 0.68 7.90
N SER A 99 -2.31 1.38 9.04
CA SER A 99 -1.99 0.75 10.33
C SER A 99 -3.07 -0.24 10.77
N HIS A 100 -2.65 -1.42 11.25
CA HIS A 100 -3.52 -2.34 12.00
C HIS A 100 -3.87 -1.86 13.41
N HIS A 101 -3.16 -0.85 13.93
CA HIS A 101 -3.19 -0.47 15.36
C HIS A 101 -3.70 0.95 15.60
N SER A 102 -4.10 1.66 14.55
CA SER A 102 -4.55 3.05 14.61
C SER A 102 -5.35 3.44 13.35
N ASP A 103 -5.97 4.63 13.37
CA ASP A 103 -6.64 5.23 12.21
C ASP A 103 -5.71 6.06 11.33
N HIS A 104 -4.43 5.69 11.28
CA HIS A 104 -3.43 6.39 10.50
C HIS A 104 -2.94 5.54 9.33
N PHE A 105 -2.64 6.19 8.21
CA PHE A 105 -2.02 5.55 7.05
C PHE A 105 -0.84 6.36 6.50
N ILE A 106 0.04 5.66 5.81
CA ILE A 106 1.12 6.26 5.03
C ILE A 106 0.68 6.24 3.57
N ALA A 107 0.82 7.35 2.84
CA ALA A 107 0.62 7.39 1.39
C ALA A 107 1.88 7.89 0.68
N CYS A 108 2.26 7.23 -0.41
CA CYS A 108 3.31 7.72 -1.29
C CYS A 108 2.91 7.47 -2.75
N TYR A 109 3.34 8.35 -3.64
CA TYR A 109 2.95 8.28 -5.04
C TYR A 109 3.88 7.35 -5.81
N SER A 110 3.33 6.49 -6.67
CA SER A 110 4.07 5.42 -7.34
C SER A 110 5.24 5.92 -8.18
N SER A 111 5.10 7.09 -8.82
CA SER A 111 6.20 7.71 -9.60
C SER A 111 7.38 8.15 -8.75
N PHE A 112 7.20 8.29 -7.43
CA PHE A 112 8.28 8.53 -6.49
C PHE A 112 8.84 7.24 -5.91
N ILE A 113 7.98 6.27 -5.61
CA ILE A 113 8.35 4.98 -5.03
C ILE A 113 9.28 4.21 -5.98
N TYR A 114 8.87 4.03 -7.24
CA TYR A 114 9.52 3.13 -8.19
C TYR A 114 10.69 3.79 -8.93
N GLN A 115 11.57 4.45 -8.17
CA GLN A 115 12.83 4.99 -8.68
C GLN A 115 13.97 4.06 -8.29
N GLU A 116 14.90 3.81 -9.22
CA GLU A 116 15.99 2.84 -9.04
C GLU A 116 16.83 3.13 -7.78
N LYS A 117 17.01 4.42 -7.41
CA LYS A 117 17.72 4.82 -6.18
C LYS A 117 17.12 4.25 -4.89
N TYR A 118 15.83 3.94 -4.88
CA TYR A 118 15.14 3.37 -3.72
C TYR A 118 15.06 1.85 -3.77
N LYS A 119 15.40 1.22 -4.90
CA LYS A 119 15.28 -0.23 -5.09
C LYS A 119 16.27 -0.99 -4.20
N LYS A 120 15.78 -2.05 -3.57
CA LYS A 120 16.54 -2.98 -2.72
C LYS A 120 16.05 -4.41 -2.96
N GLU A 121 16.99 -5.27 -3.28
CA GLU A 121 16.77 -6.72 -3.31
C GLU A 121 16.96 -7.28 -1.90
N ILE A 122 15.95 -7.96 -1.37
CA ILE A 122 15.94 -8.48 0.01
C ILE A 122 15.64 -9.97 -0.03
N PHE A 123 16.45 -10.76 0.68
CA PHE A 123 16.14 -12.17 0.90
C PHE A 123 15.10 -12.31 2.02
N ILE A 124 13.87 -12.70 1.68
CA ILE A 124 12.83 -13.03 2.64
C ILE A 124 13.02 -14.48 3.09
N ASN A 125 13.00 -14.71 4.41
CA ASN A 125 13.00 -16.04 5.01
C ASN A 125 12.00 -16.10 6.16
N SER A 126 10.73 -16.28 5.82
CA SER A 126 9.61 -16.40 6.75
C SER A 126 8.95 -17.78 6.62
N PRO A 127 8.13 -18.21 7.60
CA PRO A 127 7.40 -19.48 7.51
C PRO A 127 6.53 -19.63 6.25
N TYR A 128 6.07 -18.51 5.69
CA TYR A 128 5.14 -18.48 4.57
C TYR A 128 5.80 -18.17 3.21
N ARG A 129 6.96 -17.51 3.24
CA ARG A 129 7.66 -16.98 2.06
C ARG A 129 9.16 -17.13 2.21
N LYS A 130 9.81 -17.71 1.18
CA LYS A 130 11.27 -17.80 1.09
C LYS A 130 11.76 -17.40 -0.30
N GLY A 131 12.83 -16.60 -0.37
CA GLY A 131 13.49 -16.20 -1.61
C GLY A 131 13.77 -14.70 -1.71
N MET A 132 14.39 -14.28 -2.83
CA MET A 132 14.61 -12.87 -3.14
C MET A 132 13.28 -12.18 -3.48
N ASP A 133 13.11 -10.97 -2.98
CA ASP A 133 12.01 -10.08 -3.34
C ASP A 133 12.54 -8.64 -3.46
N THR A 134 11.90 -7.87 -4.34
CA THR A 134 12.27 -6.48 -4.59
C THR A 134 11.40 -5.57 -3.73
N PHE A 135 12.03 -4.64 -3.03
CA PHE A 135 11.39 -3.57 -2.28
C PHE A 135 11.92 -2.22 -2.73
N TYR A 136 11.13 -1.18 -2.51
CA TYR A 136 11.55 0.20 -2.66
C TYR A 136 11.50 0.88 -1.28
N ARG A 137 12.68 1.29 -0.77
CA ARG A 137 12.84 1.94 0.53
C ARG A 137 12.91 3.45 0.32
N VAL A 138 11.77 4.11 0.53
CA VAL A 138 11.62 5.55 0.36
C VAL A 138 11.85 6.23 1.72
N PRO A 139 12.68 7.27 1.81
CA PRO A 139 12.82 8.02 3.07
C PRO A 139 11.47 8.56 3.55
N LYS A 140 11.17 8.38 4.83
CA LYS A 140 9.83 8.62 5.37
C LYS A 140 9.34 10.06 5.21
N GLU A 141 10.26 11.02 5.13
CA GLU A 141 10.00 12.43 4.90
C GLU A 141 9.35 12.71 3.53
N TYR A 142 9.44 11.78 2.58
CA TYR A 142 8.78 11.89 1.27
C TYR A 142 7.42 11.18 1.22
N CYS A 143 6.97 10.60 2.33
CA CYS A 143 5.67 9.98 2.45
C CYS A 143 4.73 10.86 3.27
N TYR A 144 3.45 10.82 2.95
CA TYR A 144 2.41 11.48 3.72
C TYR A 144 1.94 10.56 4.83
N PHE A 145 1.91 11.05 6.06
CA PHE A 145 1.31 10.37 7.20
C PHE A 145 0.00 11.08 7.51
N ILE A 146 -1.12 10.35 7.42
CA ILE A 146 -2.46 10.92 7.45
C ILE A 146 -3.27 10.24 8.55
N ASP A 147 -4.02 11.05 9.30
CA ASP A 147 -5.02 10.64 10.29
C ASP A 147 -6.42 10.62 9.63
N MET A 148 -7.12 9.50 9.73
CA MET A 148 -8.47 9.32 9.19
C MET A 148 -9.59 9.70 10.16
N SER A 149 -9.27 10.03 11.42
CA SER A 149 -10.27 10.33 12.44
C SER A 149 -10.93 11.71 12.30
N ASN A 150 -10.39 12.56 11.41
CA ASN A 150 -10.88 13.91 11.12
C ASN A 150 -11.51 14.01 9.73
#